data_AF-A0A212SHH8-F1
#
_entry.id   AF-A0A212SHH8-F1
#
_cell.length_a   1.000
_cell.length_b   1.000
_cell.length_c   1.000
_cell.angle_alpha   90.00
_cell.angle_beta   90.00
_cell.angle_gamma   90.00
#
_symmetry.space_group_name_H-M   'P 1'
#
loop_
_entity.id
_entity.type
_entity.pdbx_description
1 polymer ?
#
loop_
_entity_poly.entity_id
_entity_poly.type
_entity_poly.pdbx_seq_one_letter_code
_entity_poly.pdbx_strand_id
1 'polypeptide(L)'
;MANNRKAPAQSATSAKQPKAAITFERAKLLCPDQGKAERIAENFGLFCPDYENIRDQHSLALLSMRDGFDGALNEKATALHFQRVVGALVSSAVGAGSFYSDKVSDARALATRTHEGGQEDEAPVGFENKARRAAEFAAEMGLQAFALLAAAHGAVDAYKDITGEEWKPYRAPAESQPLEQRALKTQLDAL
;
A
#
# COMPACT_ATOMS: atom_id res chain seq x y z
N MET A 1 28.62 -55.26 -0.10
CA MET A 1 27.75 -54.51 -1.03
C MET A 1 26.41 -54.30 -0.36
N ALA A 2 26.04 -53.05 -0.03
CA ALA A 2 24.68 -52.68 0.35
C ALA A 2 24.47 -51.21 -0.05
N ASN A 3 23.73 -51.00 -1.13
CA ASN A 3 23.54 -49.71 -1.78
C ASN A 3 22.25 -49.08 -1.24
N ASN A 4 22.34 -48.12 -0.32
CA ASN A 4 21.19 -47.40 0.23
C ASN A 4 20.82 -46.24 -0.70
N ARG A 5 19.87 -46.46 -1.61
CA ARG A 5 19.32 -45.42 -2.51
C ARG A 5 18.41 -44.48 -1.71
N LYS A 6 18.90 -43.27 -1.42
CA LYS A 6 18.05 -42.15 -0.96
C LYS A 6 17.13 -41.70 -2.10
N ALA A 7 15.83 -41.71 -1.86
CA ALA A 7 14.83 -41.10 -2.72
C ALA A 7 14.97 -39.55 -2.68
N PRO A 8 14.74 -38.84 -3.79
CA PRO A 8 14.76 -37.38 -3.79
C PRO A 8 13.50 -36.83 -3.11
N ALA A 9 13.69 -35.95 -2.13
CA ALA A 9 12.61 -35.20 -1.50
C ALA A 9 11.98 -34.25 -2.54
N GLN A 10 10.69 -34.44 -2.82
CA GLN A 10 9.90 -33.54 -3.65
C GLN A 10 9.75 -32.20 -2.91
N SER A 11 10.29 -31.14 -3.49
CA SER A 11 10.11 -29.77 -3.05
C SER A 11 8.64 -29.37 -3.23
N ALA A 12 7.92 -29.29 -2.11
CA ALA A 12 6.58 -28.73 -2.07
C ALA A 12 6.66 -27.22 -2.36
N THR A 13 6.36 -26.83 -3.60
CA THR A 13 6.19 -25.43 -3.99
C THR A 13 5.02 -24.86 -3.19
N SER A 14 5.30 -24.02 -2.19
CA SER A 14 4.24 -23.35 -1.42
C SER A 14 3.38 -22.53 -2.38
N ALA A 15 2.12 -22.90 -2.54
CA ALA A 15 1.16 -22.12 -3.31
C ALA A 15 1.08 -20.72 -2.67
N LYS A 16 1.63 -19.71 -3.35
CA LYS A 16 1.51 -18.32 -2.91
C LYS A 16 0.02 -17.99 -2.88
N GLN A 17 -0.49 -17.69 -1.69
CA GLN A 17 -1.84 -17.16 -1.54
C GLN A 17 -2.02 -15.95 -2.46
N PRO A 18 -3.18 -15.81 -3.13
CA PRO A 18 -3.43 -14.68 -4.00
C PRO A 18 -3.30 -13.40 -3.19
N LYS A 19 -2.39 -12.50 -3.61
CA LYS A 19 -2.26 -11.18 -2.98
C LYS A 19 -3.61 -10.47 -3.08
N ALA A 20 -4.11 -9.96 -1.96
CA ALA A 20 -5.34 -9.19 -1.92
C ALA A 20 -5.28 -8.03 -2.91
N ALA A 21 -6.41 -7.72 -3.55
CA ALA A 21 -6.48 -6.66 -4.55
C ALA A 21 -6.09 -5.30 -3.95
N ILE A 22 -5.17 -4.60 -4.61
CA ILE A 22 -4.74 -3.25 -4.23
C ILE A 22 -5.81 -2.27 -4.71
N THR A 23 -6.69 -1.85 -3.80
CA THR A 23 -7.80 -0.92 -4.05
C THR A 23 -7.71 0.26 -3.10
N PHE A 24 -8.30 1.40 -3.49
CA PHE A 24 -8.41 2.55 -2.61
C PHE A 24 -9.26 2.25 -1.37
N GLU A 25 -10.36 1.48 -1.53
CA GLU A 25 -11.16 1.02 -0.38
C GLU A 25 -10.34 0.15 0.59
N ARG A 26 -9.40 -0.67 0.09
CA ARG A 26 -8.48 -1.40 0.97
C ARG A 26 -7.54 -0.47 1.73
N ALA A 27 -7.07 0.61 1.11
CA ALA A 27 -6.26 1.61 1.80
C ALA A 27 -7.06 2.27 2.94
N LYS A 28 -8.31 2.68 2.67
CA LYS A 28 -9.21 3.27 3.68
C LYS A 28 -9.45 2.35 4.88
N LEU A 29 -9.53 1.04 4.67
CA LEU A 29 -9.70 0.06 5.76
C LEU A 29 -8.44 -0.12 6.62
N LEU A 30 -7.25 0.11 6.06
CA LEU A 30 -5.97 -0.16 6.71
C LEU A 30 -5.36 1.08 7.38
N CYS A 31 -5.44 2.22 6.70
CA CYS A 31 -4.94 3.48 7.20
C CYS A 31 -5.88 4.06 8.28
N PRO A 32 -5.37 4.90 9.20
CA PRO A 32 -6.23 5.69 10.07
C PRO A 32 -7.20 6.57 9.28
N ASP A 33 -8.39 6.81 9.84
CA ASP A 33 -9.25 7.92 9.43
C ASP A 33 -8.85 9.21 10.16
N GLN A 34 -9.46 10.35 9.81
CA GLN A 34 -9.18 11.66 10.42
C GLN A 34 -9.24 11.60 11.95
N GLY A 35 -10.34 11.10 12.52
CA GLY A 35 -10.51 11.07 13.98
C GLY A 35 -9.54 10.12 14.69
N LYS A 36 -9.05 9.07 14.03
CA LYS A 36 -7.98 8.22 14.55
C LYS A 36 -6.61 8.88 14.43
N ALA A 37 -6.33 9.59 13.34
CA ALA A 37 -5.09 10.34 13.17
C ALA A 37 -4.96 11.47 14.20
N GLU A 38 -6.03 12.23 14.45
CA GLU A 38 -6.08 13.28 15.47
C GLU A 38 -5.80 12.73 16.87
N ARG A 39 -6.44 11.61 17.25
CA ARG A 39 -6.19 10.95 18.54
C ARG A 39 -4.77 10.43 18.68
N ILE A 40 -4.17 9.92 17.59
CA ILE A 40 -2.76 9.50 17.59
C ILE A 40 -1.86 10.73 17.82
N ALA A 41 -2.11 11.81 17.07
CA ALA A 41 -1.36 13.05 17.19
C ALA A 41 -1.42 13.63 18.61
N GLU A 42 -2.61 13.73 19.19
CA GLU A 42 -2.83 14.23 20.55
C GLU A 42 -2.13 13.37 21.60
N ASN A 43 -2.36 12.05 21.59
CA ASN A 43 -1.85 11.15 22.63
C ASN A 43 -0.31 11.01 22.62
N PHE A 44 0.32 11.21 21.46
CA PHE A 44 1.77 11.06 21.30
C PHE A 44 2.50 12.40 21.12
N GLY A 45 1.78 13.54 21.16
CA GLY A 45 2.37 14.87 20.93
C GLY A 45 2.96 15.04 19.53
N LEU A 46 2.35 14.42 18.52
CA LEU A 46 2.79 14.45 17.13
C LEU A 46 1.95 15.44 16.31
N PHE A 47 2.48 15.87 15.16
CA PHE A 47 1.73 16.68 14.20
C PHE A 47 0.75 15.83 13.40
N CYS A 48 -0.53 16.22 13.36
CA CYS A 48 -1.52 15.57 12.49
C CYS A 48 -1.39 16.11 11.05
N PRO A 49 -1.17 15.26 10.04
CA PRO A 49 -1.17 15.69 8.64
C PRO A 49 -2.50 16.34 8.24
N ASP A 50 -2.43 17.39 7.42
CA ASP A 50 -3.60 18.01 6.79
C ASP A 50 -4.05 17.17 5.60
N TYR A 51 -5.12 16.39 5.80
CA TYR A 51 -5.60 15.43 4.81
C TYR A 51 -6.09 16.10 3.53
N GLU A 52 -6.94 17.13 3.64
CA GLU A 52 -7.53 17.78 2.46
C GLU A 52 -6.46 18.55 1.68
N ASN A 53 -5.54 19.25 2.35
CA ASN A 53 -4.45 19.90 1.64
C ASN A 53 -3.55 18.89 0.90
N ILE A 54 -3.20 17.76 1.51
CA ILE A 54 -2.39 16.74 0.82
C ILE A 54 -3.15 16.15 -0.37
N ARG A 55 -4.44 15.87 -0.21
CA ARG A 55 -5.33 15.38 -1.27
C ARG A 55 -5.37 16.37 -2.45
N ASP A 56 -5.63 17.64 -2.17
CA ASP A 56 -5.71 18.70 -3.18
C ASP A 56 -4.39 18.86 -3.93
N GLN A 57 -3.27 18.90 -3.21
CA GLN A 57 -1.95 19.02 -3.83
C GLN A 57 -1.62 17.83 -4.75
N HIS A 58 -1.99 16.60 -4.36
CA HIS A 58 -1.76 15.43 -5.22
C HIS A 58 -2.68 15.41 -6.44
N SER A 59 -3.94 15.84 -6.28
CA SER A 59 -4.86 16.00 -7.41
C SER A 59 -4.30 17.01 -8.43
N LEU A 60 -3.95 18.21 -7.96
CA LEU A 60 -3.37 19.27 -8.78
C LEU A 60 -2.06 18.86 -9.46
N ALA A 61 -1.19 18.12 -8.75
CA ALA A 61 0.05 17.62 -9.32
C ALA A 61 -0.20 16.66 -10.50
N LEU A 62 -1.18 15.76 -10.41
CA LEU A 62 -1.53 14.86 -11.51
C LEU A 62 -2.15 15.58 -12.70
N LEU A 63 -3.00 16.58 -12.45
CA LEU A 63 -3.55 17.43 -13.51
C LEU A 63 -2.44 18.21 -14.23
N SER A 64 -1.48 18.76 -13.49
CA SER A 64 -0.31 19.44 -14.05
C SER A 64 0.59 18.49 -14.84
N MET A 65 0.83 17.27 -14.35
CA MET A 65 1.53 16.23 -15.11
C MET A 65 0.82 15.92 -16.43
N ARG A 66 -0.52 15.87 -16.43
CA ARG A 66 -1.32 15.65 -17.64
C ARG A 66 -1.17 16.80 -18.63
N ASP A 67 -1.17 18.04 -18.15
CA ASP A 67 -0.98 19.22 -19.01
C ASP A 67 0.39 19.22 -19.68
N GLY A 68 1.41 18.72 -18.98
CA GLY A 68 2.76 18.57 -19.52
C GLY A 68 2.89 17.60 -20.71
N PHE A 69 1.87 16.78 -20.99
CA PHE A 69 1.86 15.94 -22.19
C PHE A 69 1.40 16.67 -23.46
N ASP A 70 0.78 17.85 -23.38
CA ASP A 70 0.42 18.74 -24.51
C ASP A 70 0.12 18.04 -25.87
N GLY A 71 -0.88 17.16 -25.89
CA GLY A 71 -1.29 16.42 -27.11
C GLY A 71 -0.35 15.30 -27.57
N ALA A 72 0.80 15.08 -26.91
CA ALA A 72 1.74 14.00 -27.20
C ALA A 72 1.17 12.60 -26.89
N LEU A 73 0.15 12.51 -26.05
CA LEU A 73 -0.59 11.29 -25.77
C LEU A 73 -2.04 11.41 -26.25
N ASN A 74 -2.52 10.39 -26.95
CA ASN A 74 -3.95 10.23 -27.15
C ASN A 74 -4.65 9.82 -25.83
N GLU A 75 -5.99 9.86 -25.82
CA GLU A 75 -6.82 9.55 -24.64
C GLU A 75 -6.48 8.18 -24.02
N LYS A 76 -6.34 7.14 -24.86
CA LYS A 76 -6.04 5.78 -24.41
C LYS A 76 -4.66 5.67 -23.76
N ALA A 77 -3.64 6.30 -24.35
CA ALA A 77 -2.29 6.32 -23.81
C ALA A 77 -2.24 7.10 -22.48
N THR A 78 -2.96 8.23 -22.40
CA THR A 78 -3.15 9.02 -21.18
C THR A 78 -3.78 8.17 -20.08
N ALA A 79 -4.92 7.52 -20.35
CA ALA A 79 -5.60 6.67 -19.39
C ALA A 79 -4.71 5.52 -18.89
N LEU A 80 -3.96 4.84 -19.78
CA LEU A 80 -3.03 3.77 -19.40
C LEU A 80 -1.83 4.26 -18.60
N HIS A 81 -1.34 5.47 -18.87
CA HIS A 81 -0.26 6.08 -18.10
C HIS A 81 -0.73 6.41 -16.68
N PHE A 82 -1.81 7.19 -16.55
CA PHE A 82 -2.35 7.59 -15.25
C PHE A 82 -2.91 6.42 -14.45
N GLN A 83 -3.40 5.36 -15.10
CA GLN A 83 -3.79 4.11 -14.44
C GLN A 83 -2.64 3.52 -13.61
N ARG A 84 -1.41 3.59 -14.13
CA ARG A 84 -0.21 3.08 -13.46
C ARG A 84 0.26 4.03 -12.36
N VAL A 85 0.28 5.33 -12.63
CA VAL A 85 0.67 6.36 -11.65
C VAL A 85 -0.23 6.25 -10.41
N VAL A 86 -1.55 6.33 -10.60
CA VAL A 86 -2.54 6.25 -9.52
C VAL A 86 -2.45 4.91 -8.81
N GLY A 87 -2.27 3.81 -9.55
CA GLY A 87 -2.04 2.49 -8.97
C GLY A 87 -0.83 2.41 -8.04
N ALA A 88 0.26 3.13 -8.34
CA ALA A 88 1.43 3.20 -7.46
C ALA A 88 1.12 3.96 -6.15
N LEU A 89 0.39 5.08 -6.22
CA LEU A 89 0.01 5.84 -5.02
C LEU A 89 -0.96 5.03 -4.13
N VAL A 90 -1.96 4.39 -4.72
CA VAL A 90 -2.87 3.49 -3.99
C VAL A 90 -2.12 2.31 -3.37
N SER A 91 -1.17 1.71 -4.10
CA SER A 91 -0.31 0.63 -3.56
C SER A 91 0.51 1.09 -2.36
N SER A 92 1.05 2.31 -2.41
CA SER A 92 1.82 2.91 -1.33
C SER A 92 0.96 3.06 -0.07
N ALA A 93 -0.26 3.59 -0.21
CA ALA A 93 -1.21 3.72 0.90
C ALA A 93 -1.60 2.36 1.50
N VAL A 94 -1.92 1.36 0.67
CA VAL A 94 -2.22 -0.01 1.16
C VAL A 94 -1.02 -0.61 1.91
N GLY A 95 0.19 -0.44 1.39
CA GLY A 95 1.43 -0.91 2.02
C GLY A 95 1.66 -0.25 3.37
N ALA A 96 1.54 1.07 3.44
CA ALA A 96 1.71 1.84 4.67
C ALA A 96 0.66 1.48 5.73
N GLY A 97 -0.61 1.36 5.35
CA GLY A 97 -1.67 0.95 6.27
C GLY A 97 -1.49 -0.49 6.79
N SER A 98 -1.02 -1.42 5.95
CA SER A 98 -0.67 -2.78 6.39
C SER A 98 0.49 -2.75 7.39
N PHE A 99 1.56 -2.02 7.07
CA PHE A 99 2.72 -1.90 7.95
C PHE A 99 2.35 -1.26 9.30
N TYR A 100 1.55 -0.21 9.28
CA TYR A 100 0.99 0.39 10.50
C TYR A 100 0.21 -0.64 11.33
N SER A 101 -0.65 -1.44 10.70
CA SER A 101 -1.43 -2.49 11.39
C SER A 101 -0.54 -3.53 12.06
N ASP A 102 0.55 -3.93 11.39
CA ASP A 102 1.55 -4.83 11.94
C ASP A 102 2.24 -4.21 13.16
N LYS A 103 2.60 -2.92 13.09
CA LYS A 103 3.26 -2.22 14.22
C LYS A 103 2.35 -2.01 15.42
N VAL A 104 1.06 -1.77 15.20
CA VAL A 104 0.09 -1.77 16.31
C VAL A 104 0.01 -3.14 16.97
N SER A 105 0.06 -4.22 16.19
CA SER A 105 0.04 -5.59 16.71
C SER A 105 1.30 -5.90 17.52
N ASP A 106 2.48 -5.53 17.00
CA ASP A 106 3.78 -5.65 17.67
C ASP A 106 3.77 -4.90 19.02
N ALA A 107 3.29 -3.65 19.03
CA ALA A 107 3.23 -2.81 20.21
C ALA A 107 2.29 -3.39 21.29
N ARG A 108 1.11 -3.88 20.88
CA ARG A 108 0.15 -4.56 21.79
C ARG A 108 0.75 -5.81 22.40
N ALA A 109 1.40 -6.65 21.59
CA ALA A 109 2.03 -7.88 22.08
C ALA A 109 3.20 -7.60 23.05
N LEU A 110 3.92 -6.48 22.89
CA LEU A 110 4.91 -6.03 23.86
C LEU A 110 4.25 -5.55 25.16
N ALA A 111 3.21 -4.73 25.06
CA ALA A 111 2.49 -4.22 26.23
C ALA A 111 1.87 -5.35 27.07
N THR A 112 1.21 -6.34 26.44
CA THR A 112 0.65 -7.50 27.14
C THR A 112 1.72 -8.27 27.92
N ARG A 113 2.88 -8.53 27.31
CA ARG A 113 3.99 -9.22 27.99
C ARG A 113 4.56 -8.43 29.17
N THR A 114 4.56 -7.10 29.10
CA THR A 114 4.95 -6.25 30.21
C THR A 114 3.98 -6.38 31.39
N HIS A 115 2.67 -6.52 31.13
CA HIS A 115 1.67 -6.69 32.18
C HIS A 115 1.58 -8.12 32.75
N GLU A 116 1.82 -9.15 31.94
CA GLU A 116 1.75 -10.56 32.35
C GLU A 116 2.99 -11.06 33.11
N GLY A 117 4.12 -10.35 33.04
CA GLY A 117 5.37 -10.66 33.76
C GLY A 117 5.32 -10.40 35.27
N GLY A 118 4.18 -10.70 35.91
CA GLY A 118 3.79 -10.35 37.28
C GLY A 118 4.62 -10.97 38.40
N GLN A 119 5.91 -10.68 38.44
CA GLN A 119 6.69 -10.55 39.68
C GLN A 119 7.46 -9.24 39.55
N GLU A 120 7.07 -8.26 40.38
CA GLU A 120 7.57 -6.88 40.38
C GLU A 120 9.11 -6.76 40.54
N ASP A 121 9.81 -7.86 40.82
CA ASP A 121 11.25 -7.91 41.00
C ASP A 121 12.06 -8.49 39.81
N GLU A 122 11.42 -8.97 38.73
CA GLU A 122 12.14 -9.70 37.67
C GLU A 122 11.95 -9.18 36.24
N ALA A 123 11.05 -8.22 35.98
CA ALA A 123 10.99 -7.58 34.67
C ALA A 123 12.30 -6.80 34.44
N PRO A 124 13.17 -7.19 33.49
CA PRO A 124 14.46 -6.53 33.32
C PRO A 124 14.25 -5.04 33.03
N VAL A 125 14.96 -4.20 33.77
CA VAL A 125 14.94 -2.73 33.61
C VAL A 125 15.02 -2.38 32.12
N GLY A 126 13.95 -1.81 31.56
CA GLY A 126 13.88 -1.39 30.15
C GLY A 126 12.81 -2.04 29.27
N PHE A 127 12.06 -3.03 29.75
CA PHE A 127 10.93 -3.61 29.01
C PHE A 127 9.76 -2.64 28.82
N GLU A 128 9.38 -1.87 29.86
CA GLU A 128 8.39 -0.79 29.76
C GLU A 128 8.81 0.27 28.73
N ASN A 129 10.10 0.63 28.74
CA ASN A 129 10.70 1.53 27.75
C ASN A 129 10.67 0.95 26.32
N LYS A 130 10.59 -0.38 26.15
CA LYS A 130 10.48 -1.01 24.83
C LYS A 130 9.04 -1.01 24.32
N ALA A 131 8.07 -1.33 25.17
CA ALA A 131 6.66 -1.28 24.82
C ALA A 131 6.23 0.15 24.44
N ARG A 132 6.65 1.16 25.23
CA ARG A 132 6.39 2.57 24.93
C ARG A 132 6.99 3.00 23.59
N ARG A 133 8.28 2.71 23.34
CA ARG A 133 8.92 3.05 22.05
C ARG A 133 8.26 2.36 20.86
N ALA A 134 7.78 1.12 21.02
CA ALA A 134 7.05 0.44 19.96
C ALA A 134 5.70 1.12 19.67
N ALA A 135 5.01 1.61 20.70
CA ALA A 135 3.78 2.38 20.55
C ALA A 135 4.03 3.73 19.87
N GLU A 136 5.07 4.46 20.26
CA GLU A 136 5.50 5.72 19.61
C GLU A 136 5.82 5.51 18.13
N PHE A 137 6.58 4.46 17.80
CA PHE A 137 6.87 4.13 16.40
C PHE A 137 5.59 3.77 15.62
N ALA A 138 4.67 2.99 16.20
CA ALA A 138 3.41 2.67 15.56
C ALA A 138 2.53 3.93 15.34
N ALA A 139 2.58 4.90 16.25
CA ALA A 139 1.90 6.18 16.12
C ALA A 139 2.43 6.98 14.92
N GLU A 140 3.75 7.12 14.78
CA GLU A 140 4.38 7.76 13.63
C GLU A 140 3.98 7.09 12.31
N MET A 141 4.01 5.75 12.27
CA MET A 141 3.61 5.00 11.08
C MET A 141 2.13 5.19 10.73
N GLY A 142 1.27 5.35 11.73
CA GLY A 142 -0.14 5.68 11.55
C GLY A 142 -0.33 7.01 10.81
N LEU A 143 0.39 8.04 11.24
CA LEU A 143 0.30 9.38 10.62
C LEU A 143 0.90 9.39 9.21
N GLN A 144 1.97 8.63 8.95
CA GLN A 144 2.50 8.46 7.59
C GLN A 144 1.51 7.72 6.68
N ALA A 145 0.89 6.65 7.16
CA ALA A 145 -0.14 5.92 6.42
C ALA A 145 -1.37 6.79 6.12
N PHE A 146 -1.73 7.68 7.05
CA PHE A 146 -2.79 8.66 6.88
C PHE A 146 -2.48 9.69 5.78
N ALA A 147 -1.26 10.25 5.76
CA ALA A 147 -0.82 11.15 4.70
C ALA A 147 -0.81 10.47 3.32
N LEU A 148 -0.37 9.20 3.25
CA LEU A 148 -0.38 8.44 1.99
C LEU A 148 -1.79 8.08 1.53
N LEU A 149 -2.74 7.89 2.45
CA LEU A 149 -4.15 7.74 2.10
C LEU A 149 -4.69 9.02 1.44
N ALA A 150 -4.35 10.20 1.97
CA ALA A 150 -4.73 11.49 1.38
C ALA A 150 -4.17 11.65 -0.04
N ALA A 151 -2.89 11.33 -0.22
CA ALA A 151 -2.23 11.35 -1.53
C ALA A 151 -2.92 10.41 -2.54
N ALA A 152 -3.25 9.18 -2.11
CA ALA A 152 -3.96 8.22 -2.94
C ALA A 152 -5.38 8.68 -3.29
N HIS A 153 -6.07 9.37 -2.37
CA HIS A 153 -7.39 9.94 -2.62
C HIS A 153 -7.34 10.99 -3.73
N GLY A 154 -6.44 11.97 -3.60
CA GLY A 154 -6.27 13.01 -4.60
C GLY A 154 -5.90 12.45 -5.97
N ALA A 155 -5.11 11.37 -5.99
CA ALA A 155 -4.76 10.69 -7.24
C ALA A 155 -5.96 9.99 -7.91
N VAL A 156 -6.83 9.35 -7.13
CA VAL A 156 -8.06 8.72 -7.63
C VAL A 156 -9.03 9.77 -8.16
N ASP A 157 -9.16 10.90 -7.48
CA ASP A 157 -9.99 12.03 -7.94
C ASP A 157 -9.45 12.59 -9.27
N ALA A 158 -8.15 12.87 -9.34
CA ALA A 158 -7.53 13.36 -10.58
C ALA A 158 -7.65 12.35 -11.73
N TYR A 159 -7.61 11.04 -11.45
CA TYR A 159 -7.83 10.03 -12.50
C TYR A 159 -9.19 10.20 -13.16
N LYS A 160 -10.23 10.42 -12.35
CA LYS A 160 -11.58 10.65 -12.82
C LYS A 160 -11.68 11.94 -13.63
N ASP A 161 -11.01 13.01 -13.21
CA ASP A 161 -10.98 14.27 -13.95
C ASP A 161 -10.24 14.13 -15.29
N ILE A 162 -9.14 13.36 -15.33
CA ILE A 162 -8.33 13.14 -16.52
C ILE A 162 -9.04 12.24 -17.55
N THR A 163 -9.76 11.21 -17.09
CA THR A 163 -10.27 10.13 -17.95
C THR A 163 -11.79 10.10 -18.08
N GLY A 164 -12.52 10.74 -17.17
CA GLY A 164 -13.97 10.61 -17.02
C GLY A 164 -14.41 9.32 -16.32
N GLU A 165 -13.50 8.44 -15.93
CA GLU A 165 -13.81 7.12 -15.36
C GLU A 165 -13.34 6.97 -13.90
N GLU A 166 -14.09 6.21 -13.10
CA GLU A 166 -13.66 5.82 -11.75
C GLU A 166 -12.44 4.89 -11.83
N TRP A 167 -11.38 5.21 -11.09
CA TRP A 167 -10.19 4.38 -11.05
C TRP A 167 -10.49 3.00 -10.47
N LYS A 168 -10.04 1.95 -11.17
CA LYS A 168 -10.14 0.55 -10.71
C LYS A 168 -8.78 -0.11 -10.80
N PRO A 169 -8.44 -1.06 -9.91
CA PRO A 169 -7.17 -1.76 -10.00
C PRO A 169 -7.06 -2.50 -11.33
N TYR A 170 -5.89 -2.41 -11.96
CA TYR A 170 -5.64 -3.12 -13.21
C TYR A 170 -5.77 -4.63 -12.99
N ARG A 171 -6.61 -5.29 -13.81
CA ARG A 171 -6.66 -6.74 -13.92
C ARG A 171 -6.14 -7.09 -15.31
N ALA A 172 -5.07 -7.88 -15.37
CA ALA A 172 -4.65 -8.46 -16.64
C ALA A 172 -5.85 -9.26 -17.21
N PRO A 173 -6.19 -9.10 -18.49
CA PRO A 173 -7.13 -9.99 -19.15
C PRO A 173 -6.70 -11.43 -18.90
N ALA A 174 -7.63 -12.30 -18.48
CA ALA A 174 -7.36 -13.74 -18.45
C ALA A 174 -6.87 -14.15 -19.84
N GLU A 175 -5.76 -14.88 -19.92
CA GLU A 175 -5.09 -15.18 -21.19
C GLU A 175 -6.06 -15.84 -22.18
N SER A 176 -6.55 -15.04 -23.13
CA SER A 176 -7.13 -15.52 -24.37
C SER A 176 -6.71 -14.56 -25.47
N GLN A 177 -5.51 -14.74 -26.02
CA GLN A 177 -5.14 -14.08 -27.28
C GLN A 177 -5.18 -15.10 -28.42
N PRO A 178 -6.10 -14.93 -29.38
CA PRO A 178 -6.07 -15.62 -30.67
C PRO A 178 -4.79 -15.29 -31.43
N LEU A 179 -4.27 -16.27 -32.18
CA LEU A 179 -3.00 -16.23 -32.92
C LEU A 179 -2.84 -15.00 -33.84
N GLU A 180 -3.93 -14.43 -34.34
CA GLU A 180 -3.95 -13.25 -35.20
C GLU A 180 -3.40 -11.98 -34.53
N GLN A 181 -3.61 -11.83 -33.21
CA GLN A 181 -3.08 -10.68 -32.46
C GLN A 181 -1.56 -10.78 -32.25
N ARG A 182 -1.00 -12.00 -32.24
CA ARG A 182 0.46 -12.21 -32.22
C ARG A 182 1.07 -11.86 -33.56
N ALA A 183 0.41 -12.20 -34.67
CA ALA A 183 0.88 -11.86 -36.02
C ALA A 183 0.90 -10.35 -36.27
N LEU A 184 -0.14 -9.62 -35.82
CA LEU A 184 -0.20 -8.17 -35.92
C LEU A 184 0.87 -7.47 -35.06
N LYS A 185 1.15 -8.02 -33.86
CA LYS A 185 2.21 -7.51 -32.98
C LYS A 185 3.59 -7.59 -33.62
N THR A 186 3.92 -8.72 -34.26
CA THR A 186 5.19 -8.89 -34.98
C THR A 186 5.34 -7.92 -36.16
N GLN A 187 4.24 -7.56 -36.82
CA GLN A 187 4.28 -6.58 -37.93
C GLN A 187 4.45 -5.13 -37.43
N LEU A 188 3.95 -4.80 -36.24
CA LEU A 188 4.06 -3.47 -35.64
C LEU A 188 5.40 -3.23 -34.95
N ASP A 189 6.04 -4.26 -34.40
CA ASP A 189 7.39 -4.17 -33.81
C ASP A 189 8.49 -3.91 -34.89
N ALA A 190 8.12 -3.92 -36.17
CA ALA A 190 9.00 -3.66 -37.32
C ALA A 190 8.84 -2.24 -37.93
N LEU A 191 8.04 -1.37 -37.31
CA LEU A 191 7.91 0.07 -37.60
C LEU A 191 8.67 0.89 -36.54
#